data_AF-A0A8T4D4A4-F1
#
_entry.id   AF-A0A8T4D4A4-F1
#
_cell.length_a   1.000
_cell.length_b   1.000
_cell.length_c   1.000
_cell.angle_alpha   90.00
_cell.angle_beta   90.00
_cell.angle_gamma   90.00
#
_symmetry.space_group_name_H-M   'P 1'
#
loop_
_entity.id
_entity.type
_entity.pdbx_description
1 polymer ?
#
loop_
_entity_poly.entity_id
_entity_poly.type
_entity_poly.pdbx_seq_one_letter_code
_entity_poly.pdbx_strand_id
1 'polypeptide(L)'
;MAEEKKPWDQESFDQKMKESLNDLSSLRMELQNLLVKFGLRALKQYQAARNYPLRANEIDRLVKYEIENAIHDVSEQDSKAAIIKQARLEWEKQHSTPQQ
;
A
#
# COMPACT_ATOMS: atom_id res chain seq x y z
N MET A 1 36.82 -2.53 -34.73
CA MET A 1 35.60 -1.72 -34.58
C MET A 1 35.40 -1.52 -33.09
N ALA A 2 35.59 -0.31 -32.59
CA ALA A 2 35.40 -0.02 -31.17
C ALA A 2 33.90 0.19 -30.94
N GLU A 3 33.29 -0.66 -30.12
CA GLU A 3 31.93 -0.43 -29.64
C GLU A 3 31.95 0.81 -28.73
N GLU A 4 31.43 1.93 -29.24
CA GLU A 4 31.14 3.11 -28.44
C GLU A 4 30.08 2.72 -27.40
N LYS A 5 30.52 2.52 -26.15
CA LYS A 5 29.62 2.43 -25.01
C LYS A 5 28.84 3.74 -24.93
N LYS A 6 27.55 3.70 -25.31
CA LYS A 6 26.63 4.83 -25.12
C LYS A 6 26.76 5.32 -23.67
N PRO A 7 26.95 6.64 -23.45
CA PRO A 7 26.91 7.19 -22.12
C PRO A 7 25.53 6.88 -21.56
N TRP A 8 25.48 6.27 -20.39
CA TRP A 8 24.24 6.13 -19.64
C TRP A 8 23.61 7.52 -19.52
N ASP A 9 22.45 7.73 -20.15
CA ASP A 9 21.70 8.98 -20.05
C ASP A 9 21.28 9.21 -18.59
N GLN A 10 22.12 9.92 -17.84
CA GLN A 10 21.88 10.28 -16.44
C GLN A 10 20.55 11.01 -16.29
N GLU A 11 20.16 11.81 -17.28
CA GLU A 11 18.87 12.51 -17.31
C GLU A 11 17.67 11.54 -17.38
N SER A 12 17.78 10.45 -18.15
CA SER A 12 16.76 9.39 -18.19
C SER A 12 16.68 8.61 -16.87
N PHE A 13 17.81 8.40 -16.21
CA PHE A 13 17.87 7.74 -14.91
C PHE A 13 17.25 8.61 -13.81
N ASP A 14 17.60 9.89 -13.75
CA ASP A 14 17.08 10.85 -12.78
C ASP A 14 15.56 11.05 -12.95
N GLN A 15 15.06 11.03 -14.19
CA GLN A 15 13.64 11.10 -14.46
C GLN A 15 12.89 9.84 -14.01
N LYS A 16 13.42 8.64 -14.29
CA LYS A 16 12.86 7.37 -13.78
C LYS A 16 12.87 7.29 -12.25
N MET A 17 13.90 7.84 -11.61
CA MET A 17 13.97 7.93 -10.15
C MET A 17 12.90 8.87 -9.59
N LYS A 18 12.68 10.04 -10.21
CA LYS A 18 11.60 10.96 -9.83
C LYS A 18 10.22 10.35 -10.02
N GLU A 19 9.99 9.66 -11.14
CA GLU A 19 8.74 8.93 -11.41
C GLU A 19 8.50 7.83 -10.35
N SER A 20 9.51 7.03 -10.05
CA SER A 20 9.44 6.01 -8.99
C SER A 20 9.15 6.58 -7.60
N LEU A 21 9.70 7.75 -7.26
CA LEU A 21 9.39 8.45 -6.02
C LEU A 21 7.93 8.91 -5.96
N ASN A 22 7.39 9.40 -7.08
CA ASN A 22 5.98 9.81 -7.18
C ASN A 22 5.04 8.60 -7.05
N ASP A 23 5.38 7.47 -7.65
CA ASP A 23 4.61 6.23 -7.54
C ASP A 23 4.58 5.72 -6.10
N LEU A 24 5.74 5.71 -5.43
CA LEU A 24 5.82 5.34 -4.01
C LEU A 24 4.97 6.27 -3.14
N SER A 25 4.99 7.57 -3.42
CA SER A 25 4.18 8.55 -2.69
C SER A 25 2.68 8.29 -2.89
N SER A 26 2.26 8.02 -4.13
CA SER A 26 0.86 7.69 -4.45
C SER A 26 0.40 6.42 -3.73
N LEU A 27 1.20 5.36 -3.78
CA LEU A 27 0.92 4.11 -3.06
C LEU A 27 0.83 4.31 -1.54
N ARG A 28 1.69 5.17 -0.97
CA ARG A 28 1.61 5.51 0.47
C ARG A 28 0.31 6.24 0.81
N MET A 29 -0.14 7.16 -0.04
CA MET A 29 -1.43 7.84 0.16
C MET A 29 -2.61 6.86 0.05
N GLU A 30 -2.57 5.93 -0.90
CA GLU A 30 -3.59 4.89 -1.02
C GLU A 30 -3.65 4.00 0.23
N LEU A 31 -2.49 3.58 0.74
CA LEU A 31 -2.40 2.81 1.98
C LEU A 31 -2.95 3.62 3.18
N GLN A 32 -2.58 4.89 3.31
CA GLN A 32 -3.11 5.77 4.37
C GLN A 32 -4.64 5.89 4.30
N ASN A 33 -5.19 6.10 3.11
CA ASN A 33 -6.64 6.16 2.90
C ASN A 33 -7.31 4.83 3.27
N LEU A 34 -6.68 3.69 2.98
CA LEU A 34 -7.19 2.39 3.37
C LEU A 34 -7.18 2.22 4.89
N LEU A 35 -6.10 2.61 5.58
CA LEU A 35 -6.01 2.59 7.05
C LEU A 35 -7.05 3.50 7.72
N VAL A 36 -7.37 4.67 7.13
CA VAL A 36 -8.47 5.51 7.59
C VAL A 36 -9.82 4.77 7.49
N LYS A 37 -10.05 4.00 6.41
CA LYS A 37 -11.28 3.19 6.28
C LYS A 37 -11.37 2.11 7.35
N PHE A 38 -10.27 1.45 7.70
CA PHE A 38 -10.22 0.51 8.84
C PHE A 38 -10.63 1.21 10.13
N GLY A 39 -9.98 2.34 10.47
CA GLY A 39 -10.33 3.13 11.64
C GLY A 39 -11.81 3.53 11.69
N LEU A 40 -12.36 4.05 10.59
CA LEU A 40 -13.78 4.40 10.49
C LEU A 40 -14.71 3.20 10.68
N ARG A 41 -14.34 2.03 10.16
CA ARG A 41 -15.10 0.78 10.35
C ARG A 41 -15.14 0.40 11.83
N ALA A 42 -14.02 0.46 12.52
CA ALA A 42 -13.97 0.22 13.97
C ALA A 42 -14.86 1.22 14.72
N LEU A 43 -14.71 2.52 14.46
CA LEU A 43 -15.52 3.56 15.12
C LEU A 43 -17.03 3.33 14.95
N LYS A 44 -17.48 2.98 13.74
CA LYS A 44 -18.90 2.65 13.48
C LYS A 44 -19.36 1.46 14.31
N GLN A 45 -18.55 0.41 14.38
CA GLN A 45 -18.87 -0.80 15.15
C GLN A 45 -18.97 -0.49 16.65
N TYR A 46 -18.03 0.28 17.21
CA TYR A 46 -18.06 0.65 18.63
C TYR A 46 -19.17 1.67 18.96
N GLN A 47 -19.48 2.60 18.06
CA GLN A 47 -20.57 3.55 18.24
C GLN A 47 -21.93 2.85 18.24
N ALA A 48 -22.13 1.85 17.38
CA ALA A 48 -23.37 1.08 17.31
C ALA A 48 -23.67 0.29 18.59
N ALA A 49 -22.63 -0.09 19.35
CA ALA A 49 -22.77 -0.80 20.62
C ALA A 49 -23.05 0.12 21.82
N ARG A 50 -23.22 1.44 21.60
CA ARG A 50 -23.31 2.44 22.66
C ARG A 50 -24.53 3.34 22.52
N ASN A 51 -25.07 3.74 23.66
CA ASN A 51 -26.19 4.68 23.76
C ASN A 51 -25.75 6.16 23.83
N TYR A 52 -24.44 6.42 23.78
CA TYR A 52 -23.87 7.76 23.81
C TYR A 52 -22.75 7.90 22.77
N PRO A 53 -22.46 9.11 22.27
CA PRO A 53 -21.39 9.34 21.31
C PRO A 53 -20.01 8.98 21.87
N LEU A 54 -19.14 8.43 21.03
CA LEU A 54 -17.73 8.23 21.36
C LEU A 54 -17.05 9.57 21.66
N ARG A 55 -16.25 9.61 22.72
CA ARG A 55 -15.44 10.79 23.06
C ARG A 55 -14.19 10.83 22.19
N ALA A 56 -13.61 12.02 22.00
CA ALA A 56 -12.43 12.23 21.15
C ALA A 56 -11.25 11.29 21.53
N ASN A 57 -10.96 11.16 22.82
CA ASN A 57 -9.90 10.26 23.30
C ASN A 57 -10.19 8.77 23.05
N GLU A 58 -11.47 8.38 22.98
CA GLU A 58 -11.86 7.02 22.62
C GLU A 58 -11.70 6.79 21.12
N ILE A 59 -12.07 7.79 20.31
CA ILE A 59 -11.87 7.77 18.87
C ILE A 59 -10.39 7.57 18.54
N ASP A 60 -9.51 8.40 19.12
CA ASP A 60 -8.07 8.33 18.87
C ASP A 60 -7.48 6.95 19.20
N ARG A 61 -7.88 6.40 20.36
CA ARG A 61 -7.42 5.07 20.79
C ARG A 61 -7.93 3.99 19.84
N LEU A 62 -9.22 3.97 19.53
CA LEU A 62 -9.83 2.95 18.68
C LEU A 62 -9.23 2.96 17.28
N VAL A 63 -9.03 4.16 16.70
CA VAL A 63 -8.38 4.29 15.39
C VAL A 63 -6.94 3.79 15.44
N LYS A 64 -6.18 4.18 16.47
CA LYS A 64 -4.80 3.72 16.65
C LYS A 64 -4.72 2.19 16.73
N TYR A 65 -5.55 1.57 17.58
CA TYR A 65 -5.58 0.12 17.75
C TYR A 65 -5.95 -0.59 16.44
N GLU A 66 -6.96 -0.11 15.71
CA GLU A 66 -7.36 -0.74 14.45
C GLU A 66 -6.27 -0.62 13.37
N ILE A 67 -5.55 0.51 13.31
CA ILE A 67 -4.42 0.69 12.40
C ILE A 67 -3.30 -0.29 12.74
N GLU A 68 -2.93 -0.40 14.02
CA GLU A 68 -1.89 -1.33 14.48
C GLU A 68 -2.27 -2.79 14.19
N ASN A 69 -3.52 -3.17 14.44
CA ASN A 69 -4.04 -4.50 14.12
C ASN A 69 -4.01 -4.77 12.62
N ALA A 70 -4.50 -3.85 11.78
CA ALA A 70 -4.50 -4.03 10.34
C ALA A 70 -3.07 -4.20 9.78
N ILE A 71 -2.11 -3.43 10.28
CA ILE A 71 -0.69 -3.57 9.91
C ILE A 71 -0.13 -4.90 10.38
N HIS A 72 -0.45 -5.33 11.61
CA HIS A 72 -0.01 -6.60 12.14
C HIS A 72 -0.54 -7.77 11.30
N ASP A 73 -1.85 -7.82 11.03
CA ASP A 73 -2.50 -8.87 10.25
C ASP A 73 -1.88 -9.02 8.86
N VAL A 74 -1.61 -7.90 8.16
CA VAL A 74 -0.97 -7.96 6.83
C VAL A 74 0.52 -8.30 6.90
N SER A 75 1.15 -8.09 8.06
CA SER A 75 2.56 -8.39 8.31
C SER A 75 2.81 -9.84 8.76
N GLU A 76 1.76 -10.59 9.08
CA GLU A 76 1.86 -12.01 9.40
C GLU A 76 2.42 -12.83 8.23
N GLN A 77 3.09 -13.94 8.58
CA GLN A 77 3.81 -14.75 7.59
C GLN A 77 2.90 -15.27 6.48
N ASP A 78 1.72 -15.79 6.82
CA ASP A 78 0.78 -16.35 5.86
C ASP A 78 0.18 -15.26 4.96
N SER A 79 -0.12 -14.09 5.53
CA SER A 79 -0.58 -12.93 4.75
C SER A 79 0.49 -12.47 3.77
N LYS A 80 1.74 -12.33 4.22
CA LYS A 80 2.88 -12.01 3.33
C LYS A 80 3.02 -13.03 2.21
N ALA A 81 2.91 -14.33 2.52
CA ALA A 81 2.99 -15.38 1.51
C ALA A 81 1.85 -15.26 0.47
N ALA A 82 0.63 -14.97 0.90
CA ALA A 82 -0.51 -14.74 0.02
C ALA A 82 -0.31 -13.50 -0.87
N ILE A 83 0.17 -12.39 -0.30
CA ILE A 83 0.48 -11.15 -1.03
C ILE A 83 1.57 -11.41 -2.08
N ILE A 84 2.65 -12.09 -1.72
CA ILE A 84 3.75 -12.44 -2.65
C ILE A 84 3.22 -13.31 -3.80
N LYS A 85 2.39 -14.32 -3.49
CA LYS A 85 1.78 -15.18 -4.50
C LYS A 85 0.91 -14.37 -5.47
N GLN A 86 0.05 -13.49 -4.95
CA GLN A 86 -0.81 -12.67 -5.79
C GLN A 86 0.00 -11.71 -6.66
N ALA A 87 1.03 -11.07 -6.12
CA ALA A 87 1.91 -10.18 -6.87
C ALA A 87 2.59 -10.90 -8.05
N ARG A 88 3.05 -12.15 -7.84
CA ARG A 88 3.60 -12.99 -8.93
C ARG A 88 2.57 -13.28 -10.00
N LEU A 89 1.35 -13.66 -9.62
CA LEU A 89 0.28 -13.95 -10.58
C LEU A 89 -0.09 -12.72 -11.42
N GLU A 90 -0.20 -11.54 -10.81
CA GLU A 90 -0.50 -10.31 -11.56
C GLU A 90 0.66 -9.90 -12.48
N TRP A 91 1.90 -10.06 -12.03
CA TRP A 91 3.08 -9.86 -12.88
C TRP A 91 3.05 -10.80 -14.08
N GLU A 92 2.82 -12.09 -13.86
CA GLU A 92 2.73 -13.09 -14.91
C GLU A 92 1.61 -12.76 -15.89
N LYS A 93 0.42 -12.33 -15.45
CA LYS A 93 -0.67 -11.92 -16.36
C LYS A 93 -0.27 -10.75 -17.28
N GLN A 94 0.40 -9.74 -16.73
CA GLN A 94 0.86 -8.58 -17.50
C GLN A 94 1.92 -8.96 -18.56
N HIS A 95 2.70 -10.02 -18.31
CA HIS A 95 3.79 -10.46 -19.18
C HIS A 95 3.45 -11.69 -20.03
N SER A 96 2.34 -12.38 -19.72
CA SER A 96 1.82 -13.55 -20.45
C SER A 96 0.76 -13.17 -21.47
N THR A 97 0.77 -11.92 -21.95
CA THR A 97 0.00 -11.52 -23.14
C THR A 97 0.95 -11.46 -24.34
N PRO A 98 1.13 -12.55 -25.12
CA PRO A 98 1.77 -12.45 -26.43
C PRO A 98 0.84 -11.75 -27.41
N GLN A 99 1.39 -10.73 -28.06
CA GLN A 99 1.08 -10.22 -29.39
C GLN A 99 -0.07 -10.93 -30.14
N GLN A 100 -1.15 -10.20 -30.39
CA GLN A 100 -1.95 -10.33 -31.62
C GLN A 100 -1.59 -9.17 -32.55
#